data_AF-A0A2W5ZLS8-F1
#
_entry.id   AF-A0A2W5ZLS8-F1
#
_cell.length_a   1.000
_cell.length_b   1.000
_cell.length_c   1.000
_cell.angle_alpha   90.00
_cell.angle_beta   90.00
_cell.angle_gamma   90.00
#
_symmetry.space_group_name_H-M   'P 1'
#
loop_
_entity.id
_entity.type
_entity.pdbx_description
1 polymer ?
#
loop_
_entity_poly.entity_id
_entity_poly.type
_entity_poly.pdbx_seq_one_letter_code
_entity_poly.pdbx_strand_id
1 'polypeptide(L)' 'MEAEEPRRAPRCPHCRSTDGEVISLFGTQAMTLQYRCHACGTLYEALKYDGDEQWLPPPSALGRRADPHT' A
#
# COMPACT_ATOMS: atom_id res chain seq x y z
N MET A 1 -14.47 -5.64 14.01
CA MET A 1 -14.46 -5.47 12.55
C MET A 1 -13.66 -4.22 12.29
N GLU A 2 -12.35 -4.36 12.14
CA GLU A 2 -11.49 -3.25 11.73
C GLU A 2 -11.93 -2.87 10.31
N ALA A 3 -12.43 -1.65 10.15
CA ALA A 3 -12.64 -1.09 8.83
C ALA A 3 -11.24 -0.92 8.25
N GLU A 4 -10.92 -1.70 7.23
CA GLU A 4 -9.67 -1.58 6.48
C GLU A 4 -9.67 -0.16 5.89
N GLU A 5 -8.97 0.78 6.56
CA GLU A 5 -8.88 2.16 6.06
C GLU A 5 -8.23 2.10 4.68
N PRO A 6 -8.83 2.72 3.65
CA PRO A 6 -8.26 2.68 2.32
C PRO A 6 -6.91 3.40 2.36
N ARG A 7 -5.83 2.60 2.31
CA ARG A 7 -4.47 3.09 2.07
C ARG A 7 -4.51 4.01 0.87
N ARG A 8 -3.72 5.07 0.92
CA ARG A 8 -3.69 6.16 -0.07
C ARG A 8 -3.93 5.63 -1.50
N ALA A 9 -5.00 6.11 -2.15
CA ALA A 9 -5.39 5.58 -3.45
C ALA A 9 -4.22 5.60 -4.46
N PRO A 10 -3.95 4.47 -5.15
CA PRO A 10 -2.86 4.34 -6.09
C PRO A 10 -3.06 5.27 -7.29
N ARG A 11 -1.97 5.86 -7.78
CA ARG A 11 -2.01 6.73 -8.96
C ARG A 11 -2.32 5.91 -10.21
N CYS A 12 -3.20 6.44 -11.05
CA CYS A 12 -3.48 5.86 -12.37
C CYS A 12 -2.18 5.77 -13.19
N PRO A 13 -1.80 4.60 -13.73
CA PRO A 13 -0.56 4.45 -14.49
C PRO A 13 -0.57 5.19 -15.83
N HIS A 14 -1.76 5.55 -16.33
CA HIS A 14 -1.93 6.24 -17.60
C HIS A 14 -1.80 7.77 -17.45
N CYS A 15 -2.62 8.39 -16.60
CA CYS A 15 -2.68 9.86 -16.45
C CYS A 15 -2.07 10.40 -15.15
N ARG A 16 -1.64 9.51 -14.24
CA ARG A 16 -1.07 9.82 -12.90
C ARG A 16 -2.02 10.51 -11.91
N SER A 17 -3.30 10.61 -12.25
CA SER A 17 -4.35 11.08 -11.34
C SER A 17 -4.43 10.17 -10.11
N THR A 18 -4.74 10.75 -8.95
CA THR A 18 -5.10 10.03 -7.72
C THR A 18 -6.62 9.84 -7.57
N ASP A 19 -7.39 10.33 -8.54
CA ASP A 19 -8.84 10.27 -8.58
C ASP A 19 -9.30 8.95 -9.22
N GLY A 20 -9.40 7.91 -8.39
CA GLY A 20 -9.81 6.58 -8.79
C GLY A 20 -10.72 5.92 -7.76
N GLU A 21 -11.74 5.21 -8.24
CA GLU A 21 -12.69 4.44 -7.43
C GLU A 21 -12.34 2.95 -7.46
N VAL A 22 -12.47 2.28 -6.31
CA VAL A 22 -12.40 0.81 -6.25
C VAL A 22 -13.70 0.24 -6.79
N ILE A 23 -13.63 -0.55 -7.85
CA ILE A 23 -14.79 -1.20 -8.46
C ILE A 23 -14.89 -2.69 -8.14
N SER A 24 -13.78 -3.31 -7.70
CA SER A 24 -13.75 -4.69 -7.23
C SER A 24 -12.67 -4.87 -6.18
N LEU A 25 -12.98 -5.64 -5.13
CA LEU A 25 -12.03 -6.04 -4.11
C LEU A 25 -11.10 -7.17 -4.57
N PHE A 26 -11.32 -7.74 -5.76
CA PHE A 26 -10.49 -8.80 -6.31
C PHE A 26 -10.18 -8.49 -7.77
N GLY A 27 -8.90 -8.28 -8.06
CA GLY A 27 -8.38 -8.25 -9.42
C GLY A 27 -7.99 -9.63 -9.93
N THR A 28 -7.19 -9.63 -10.98
CA THR A 28 -6.60 -10.84 -11.57
C THR A 28 -5.75 -11.60 -10.55
N GLN A 29 -5.13 -10.88 -9.61
CA GLN A 29 -4.39 -11.45 -8.49
C GLN A 29 -5.14 -11.24 -7.18
N ALA A 30 -5.12 -12.24 -6.29
CA ALA A 30 -5.82 -12.20 -4.99
C ALA A 30 -5.42 -11.00 -4.11
N MET A 31 -4.19 -10.49 -4.26
CA MET A 31 -3.64 -9.38 -3.50
C MET A 31 -3.90 -8.01 -4.13
N THR A 32 -4.72 -7.94 -5.19
CA THR A 32 -5.01 -6.70 -5.91
C THR A 32 -6.46 -6.26 -5.79
N LEU A 33 -6.66 -4.95 -5.85
CA LEU A 33 -7.94 -4.28 -6.04
C LEU A 33 -8.03 -3.79 -7.50
N GLN A 34 -9.23 -3.73 -8.05
CA GLN A 34 -9.47 -3.13 -9.36
C GLN A 34 -10.01 -1.72 -9.21
N TYR A 35 -9.44 -0.80 -9.98
CA TYR A 35 -9.76 0.62 -9.96
C TYR A 35 -10.26 1.10 -11.32
N ARG A 36 -11.10 2.14 -11.29
CA ARG A 36 -11.42 2.97 -12.45
C ARG A 36 -10.96 4.40 -12.18
N CYS A 37 -10.14 4.95 -13.08
CA CYS A 37 -9.76 6.36 -12.99
C CYS A 37 -10.88 7.26 -13.50
N HIS A 38 -11.34 8.23 -12.70
CA HIS A 38 -12.37 9.18 -13.14
C HIS A 38 -11.83 10.22 -14.14
N ALA A 39 -10.54 10.56 -14.07
CA ALA A 39 -9.94 11.56 -14.94
C ALA A 39 -9.77 11.10 -16.41
N CYS A 40 -9.48 9.82 -16.64
CA CYS A 40 -9.20 9.31 -18.00
C CYS A 40 -9.94 8.01 -18.35
N GLY A 41 -10.71 7.43 -17.43
CA GLY A 41 -11.48 6.21 -17.64
C GLY A 41 -10.66 4.90 -17.63
N THR A 42 -9.34 4.96 -17.52
CA THR A 42 -8.48 3.76 -17.48
C THR A 42 -8.85 2.84 -16.32
N LEU A 43 -9.00 1.54 -16.62
CA LEU A 43 -9.07 0.47 -15.64
C LEU A 43 -7.66 -0.02 -15.31
N TYR A 44 -7.36 -0.20 -14.03
CA TYR A 44 -6.05 -0.65 -13.57
C TYR A 44 -6.18 -1.43 -12.26
N GLU A 45 -5.15 -2.22 -11.94
CA GLU A 45 -5.07 -2.99 -10.69
C GLU A 45 -3.94 -2.43 -9.80
N ALA A 46 -4.11 -2.50 -8.49
CA ALA A 46 -3.07 -2.16 -7.51
C ALA A 46 -3.13 -3.06 -6.28
N LEU A 47 -2.03 -3.15 -5.54
CA LEU A 47 -1.94 -3.97 -4.33
C LEU A 47 -2.89 -3.45 -3.24
N LYS A 48 -3.52 -4.39 -2.52
CA LYS A 48 -4.31 -4.10 -1.31
C LYS A 48 -3.44 -3.44 -0.22
N TYR A 49 -2.21 -3.93 -0.12
CA TYR A 49 -1.23 -3.54 0.88
C TYR A 49 0.03 -3.07 0.15
N ASP A 50 0.06 -1.80 -0.26
CA ASP A 50 1.32 -1.16 -0.65
C ASP A 50 2.05 -0.82 0.66
N GLY A 51 3.23 -1.39 0.84
CA GLY A 51 3.91 -1.48 2.13
C GLY A 51 4.49 -0.15 2.59
N ASP A 52 3.76 0.56 3.46
CA ASP A 52 4.37 1.46 4.46
C ASP A 52 4.33 0.84 5.87
N GLU A 53 4.20 -0.49 5.96
CA GLU A 53 4.61 -1.23 7.14
C GLU A 53 6.14 -1.30 7.16
N GLN A 54 6.77 -0.16 7.47
CA GLN A 54 8.02 -0.21 8.20
C GLN A 54 7.71 -0.87 9.55
N TRP A 55 7.81 -2.20 9.60
CA TRP A 55 8.05 -2.89 10.85
C TRP A 55 9.37 -2.38 11.41
N LEU A 56 9.30 -1.31 12.18
CA LEU A 56 10.35 -0.91 13.10
C LEU A 56 10.30 -1.93 14.23
N PRO A 57 11.34 -2.76 14.44
CA PRO A 57 11.36 -3.64 15.60
C PRO A 57 11.30 -2.77 16.86
N PRO A 58 10.67 -3.24 17.95
CA PRO A 58 10.63 -2.48 19.20
C PRO A 58 12.08 -2.17 19.64
N PRO A 59 12.34 -1.01 20.27
CA PRO A 59 13.69 -0.59 20.64
C PRO A 59 14.43 -1.60 21.54
N SER A 60 13.70 -2.50 22.20
CA SER A 60 14.26 -3.62 22.97
C SER A 60 14.91 -4.72 22.14
N ALA A 61 14.61 -4.83 20.84
CA ALA A 61 15.17 -5.80 19.90
C ALA A 61 16.41 -5.26 19.15
N LEU A 62 16.67 -3.95 19.23
CA LEU A 62 17.94 -3.35 18.85
C LEU A 62 18.96 -3.72 19.94
N GLY A 63 19.58 -4.89 19.80
CA GLY A 63 20.63 -5.35 20.71
C GLY A 63 21.64 -4.22 20.96
N ARG A 64 21.91 -3.92 22.23
CA ARG A 64 22.95 -2.96 22.62
C ARG A 64 24.22 -3.35 21.88
N ARG A 65 24.66 -2.52 20.93
CA ARG A 65 26.03 -2.59 20.44
C ARG A 65 26.92 -2.46 21.68
N ALA A 66 27.58 -3.54 22.07
CA ALA A 66 28.62 -3.47 23.07
C ALA A 66 29.77 -2.72 22.40
N ASP A 67 30.05 -1.49 22.85
CA ASP A 67 31.29 -0.79 22.53
C ASP A 67 32.46 -1.61 23.11
N PRO A 68 33.35 -2.18 22.27
CA PRO A 68 34.49 -2.95 22.76
C PRO A 68 35.70 -2.02 22.95
N HIS A 69 35.58 -1.03 23.84
CA HIS A 69 36.72 -0.21 24.25
C HIS A 69 36.66 0.10 25.76
N THR A 70 37.16 -0.85 26.55
CA THR A 70 37.76 -0.63 27.87
C THR A 70 39.07 -1.40 27.90
#